data_AF-A0A942A024-F1
#
_entry.id   AF-A0A942A024-F1
#
_cell.length_a   1.000
_cell.length_b   1.000
_cell.length_c   1.000
_cell.angle_alpha   90.00
_cell.angle_beta   90.00
_cell.angle_gamma   90.00
#
_symmetry.space_group_name_H-M   'P 1'
#
loop_
_entity.id
_entity.type
_entity.pdbx_description
1 polymer ?
#
loop_
_entity_poly.entity_id
_entity_poly.type
_entity_poly.pdbx_seq_one_letter_code
_entity_poly.pdbx_strand_id
1 'polypeptide(L)' 'NIDNIQASWVTQGLKLAQVSLRFGANDFGSTMIEENVVASTGVSFKTSKHEIIKTIRAAGFIPAQRDTCYNILRTYEEGV' A
#
# COMPACT_ATOMS: atom_id res chain seq x y z
N ASN A 1 -14.86 -4.08 -16.52
CA ASN A 1 -14.71 -4.30 -15.06
C ASN A 1 -13.36 -3.72 -14.63
N ILE A 2 -13.19 -3.29 -13.38
CA ILE A 2 -11.90 -2.83 -12.83
C ILE A 2 -11.54 -3.75 -11.66
N ASP A 3 -10.45 -4.51 -11.80
CA ASP A 3 -10.12 -5.56 -10.83
C ASP A 3 -9.30 -5.04 -9.64
N ASN A 4 -8.54 -3.95 -9.82
CA ASN A 4 -7.65 -3.41 -8.80
C ASN A 4 -7.86 -1.91 -8.60
N ILE A 5 -7.98 -1.50 -7.34
CA ILE A 5 -8.14 -0.10 -6.92
C ILE A 5 -6.99 0.23 -5.96
N GLN A 6 -6.17 1.19 -6.36
CA GLN A 6 -5.00 1.61 -5.59
C GLN A 6 -5.36 2.67 -4.54
N ALA A 7 -4.90 2.46 -3.31
CA ALA A 7 -4.90 3.45 -2.24
C ALA A 7 -3.72 4.44 -2.43
N SER A 8 -4.03 5.73 -2.58
CA SER A 8 -3.01 6.78 -2.79
C SER A 8 -2.34 7.22 -1.48
N TRP A 9 -1.67 6.30 -0.78
CA TRP A 9 -1.04 6.59 0.51
C TRP A 9 0.06 7.65 0.42
N VAL A 10 0.73 7.78 -0.73
CA VAL A 10 1.80 8.76 -0.96
C VAL A 10 1.31 10.21 -0.95
N THR A 11 0.02 10.44 -1.20
CA THR A 11 -0.60 11.78 -1.13
C THR A 11 -1.54 11.93 0.06
N GLN A 12 -2.20 10.84 0.51
CA GLN A 12 -3.24 10.88 1.52
C GLN A 12 -2.82 10.35 2.90
N GLY A 13 -1.63 9.75 2.99
CA GLY A 13 -1.10 9.13 4.21
C GLY A 13 -1.64 7.72 4.48
N LEU A 14 -0.97 7.02 5.42
CA LEU A 14 -1.24 5.61 5.72
C LEU A 14 -2.62 5.37 6.33
N LYS A 15 -3.13 6.31 7.16
CA LYS A 15 -4.44 6.14 7.81
C LYS A 15 -5.57 6.09 6.79
N LEU A 16 -5.58 6.99 5.80
CA LEU A 16 -6.64 6.97 4.79
C LEU A 16 -6.50 5.73 3.88
N ALA A 17 -5.27 5.36 3.53
CA ALA A 17 -5.02 4.14 2.76
C ALA A 17 -5.45 2.87 3.51
N GLN A 18 -5.31 2.83 4.84
CA GLN A 18 -5.81 1.75 5.67
C GLN A 18 -7.35 1.65 5.59
N VAL A 19 -8.04 2.79 5.70
CA VAL A 19 -9.50 2.85 5.61
C VAL A 19 -9.97 2.40 4.23
N SER A 20 -9.32 2.84 3.15
CA SER A 20 -9.77 2.54 1.79
C SER A 20 -9.77 1.04 1.46
N LEU A 21 -8.97 0.22 2.15
CA LEU A 21 -9.03 -1.25 2.02
C LEU A 21 -10.42 -1.82 2.34
N ARG A 22 -11.16 -1.19 3.26
CA ARG A 22 -12.53 -1.58 3.61
C ARG A 22 -13.59 -1.06 2.62
N PHE A 23 -13.19 -0.23 1.67
CA PHE A 23 -14.06 0.40 0.67
C PHE A 23 -13.69 -0.01 -0.77
N GLY A 24 -13.04 -1.16 -0.95
CA GLY A 24 -12.78 -1.76 -2.26
C GLY A 24 -11.38 -1.55 -2.82
N ALA A 25 -10.51 -0.82 -2.13
CA ALA A 25 -9.08 -0.82 -2.49
C ALA A 25 -8.45 -2.17 -2.13
N ASN A 26 -7.65 -2.72 -3.02
CA ASN A 26 -6.87 -3.94 -2.81
C ASN A 26 -5.38 -3.77 -3.08
N ASP A 27 -4.97 -2.58 -3.54
CA ASP A 27 -3.59 -2.26 -3.85
C ASP A 27 -3.12 -1.09 -2.99
N PHE A 28 -2.11 -1.34 -2.15
CA PHE A 28 -1.53 -0.31 -1.29
C PHE A 28 -0.42 0.48 -2.01
N GLY A 29 -0.16 0.22 -3.29
CA GLY A 29 0.93 0.83 -4.05
C GLY A 29 2.32 0.35 -3.59
N SER A 30 3.37 0.91 -4.19
CA SER A 30 4.77 0.56 -3.87
C SER A 30 5.32 1.43 -2.73
N THR A 31 6.39 0.97 -2.08
CA THR A 31 7.25 1.86 -1.29
C THR A 31 7.99 2.79 -2.22
N MET A 32 7.78 4.09 -2.08
CA MET A 32 8.49 5.10 -2.87
C MET A 32 9.97 5.08 -2.47
N ILE A 33 10.81 4.50 -3.32
CA ILE A 33 12.27 4.70 -3.26
C ILE A 33 12.51 6.09 -3.86
N GLU A 34 12.43 7.11 -3.01
CA GLU A 34 12.91 8.47 -3.31
C GLU A 34 12.49 9.05 -4.67
N GLU A 35 11.19 9.07 -4.97
CA GLU A 35 10.71 9.79 -6.15
C GLU A 35 10.52 11.28 -5.83
N ASN A 36 11.40 12.11 -6.39
CA ASN A 36 11.42 13.57 -6.25
C ASN A 36 10.10 14.27 -6.65
N VAL A 37 9.20 13.60 -7.37
CA VAL A 37 8.00 14.24 -7.96
C VAL A 37 6.96 14.61 -6.90
N VAL A 38 6.62 13.72 -5.97
CA VAL A 38 5.65 14.03 -4.90
C VAL A 38 6.26 14.97 -3.86
N ALA A 39 7.55 14.80 -3.55
CA ALA A 39 8.26 15.74 -2.68
C ALA A 39 8.27 17.16 -3.24
N SER A 40 8.32 17.32 -4.58
CA SER A 40 8.27 18.63 -5.25
C SER A 40 6.92 19.35 -5.11
N THR A 41 5.85 18.66 -4.70
CA THR A 41 4.54 19.28 -4.44
C THR A 41 4.36 19.68 -2.97
N GLY A 42 5.40 19.51 -2.13
CA GLY A 42 5.39 19.84 -0.71
C GLY A 42 4.75 18.79 0.19
N VAL A 43 4.24 17.68 -0.37
CA VAL A 43 3.69 16.56 0.39
C VAL A 43 4.75 15.47 0.51
N SER A 44 5.08 15.06 1.73
CA SER A 44 6.05 13.98 1.96
C SER A 44 5.53 13.00 3.01
N PHE A 45 4.99 11.88 2.53
CA PHE A 45 4.76 10.70 3.37
C PHE A 45 5.85 9.67 3.07
N LYS A 46 6.63 9.34 4.09
CA LYS A 46 7.61 8.25 4.04
C LYS A 46 7.05 7.07 4.82
N THR A 47 7.14 5.88 4.25
CA THR A 47 6.77 4.64 4.92
C THR A 47 7.78 3.55 4.60
N SER A 48 7.95 2.62 5.52
CA SER A 48 8.72 1.41 5.28
C SER A 48 7.80 0.30 4.78
N LYS A 49 8.37 -0.71 4.12
CA LYS A 49 7.64 -1.95 3.79
C LYS A 49 7.00 -2.58 5.04
N HIS A 50 7.70 -2.53 6.18
CA HIS A 50 7.20 -3.07 7.44
C HIS A 50 5.93 -2.35 7.90
N GLU A 51 5.89 -1.02 7.81
CA GLU A 51 4.72 -0.22 8.19
C GLU A 51 3.53 -0.48 7.25
N ILE A 52 3.76 -0.66 5.95
CA ILE A 52 2.69 -1.08 5.01
C ILE A 52 2.10 -2.44 5.43
N ILE A 53 2.95 -3.44 5.66
CA ILE A 53 2.53 -4.79 6.07
C ILE A 53 1.72 -4.71 7.36
N LYS A 54 2.20 -3.97 8.36
CA LYS A 54 1.52 -3.77 9.64
C LYS A 54 0.17 -3.07 9.47
N THR A 55 0.11 -2.06 8.61
CA THR A 55 -1.12 -1.29 8.33
C THR A 55 -2.19 -2.15 7.67
N ILE A 56 -1.81 -2.93 6.65
CA ILE A 56 -2.72 -3.86 5.96
C ILE A 56 -3.25 -4.93 6.95
N ARG A 57 -2.37 -5.50 7.79
CA ARG A 57 -2.79 -6.47 8.83
C ARG A 57 -3.73 -5.84 9.86
N ALA A 58 -3.41 -4.64 10.33
CA ALA A 58 -4.26 -3.91 11.27
C ALA A 58 -5.64 -3.59 10.67
N ALA A 59 -5.74 -3.49 9.33
CA ALA A 59 -7.02 -3.39 8.63
C ALA A 59 -7.76 -4.73 8.52
N GLY A 60 -7.17 -5.86 8.91
CA GLY A 60 -7.75 -7.20 8.87
C GLY A 60 -7.59 -7.94 7.54
N PHE A 61 -6.60 -7.54 6.72
CA PHE A 61 -6.32 -8.17 5.43
C PHE A 61 -4.93 -8.85 5.43
N ILE A 62 -4.72 -9.77 4.49
CA ILE A 62 -3.44 -10.46 4.28
C ILE A 62 -2.58 -9.59 3.34
N PRO A 63 -1.43 -9.06 3.80
CA PRO A 63 -0.53 -8.33 2.92
C PRO A 63 0.11 -9.25 1.91
N ALA A 64 0.24 -8.80 0.66
CA ALA A 64 0.93 -9.51 -0.39
C ALA A 64 1.80 -8.56 -1.20
N GLN A 65 2.98 -9.04 -1.61
CA GLN A 65 3.82 -8.37 -2.59
C GLN A 65 3.42 -8.84 -3.99
N ARG A 66 3.21 -7.88 -4.88
CA ARG A 66 2.87 -8.12 -6.29
C ARG A 66 3.95 -7.61 -7.23
N ASP A 67 3.94 -8.10 -8.47
CA ASP A 67 4.62 -7.43 -9.59
C ASP A 67 3.72 -6.35 -10.22
N THR A 68 4.18 -5.76 -11.33
CA THR A 68 3.44 -4.73 -12.09
C THR A 68 2.20 -5.30 -12.80
N CYS A 69 2.16 -6.61 -13.02
CA CYS A 69 1.04 -7.33 -13.63
C CYS A 69 0.07 -7.90 -12.58
N TYR A 70 0.23 -7.53 -11.31
CA TYR A 70 -0.57 -8.02 -10.17
C TYR A 70 -0.42 -9.51 -9.86
N ASN A 71 0.63 -10.17 -10.36
CA ASN A 71 0.95 -11.52 -9.92
C ASN A 71 1.47 -11.48 -8.48
N ILE A 72 0.94 -12.33 -7.61
CA ILE A 72 1.39 -12.42 -6.22
C ILE A 72 2.74 -13.14 -6.18
N LEU A 73 3.77 -12.42 -5.74
CA LEU A 73 5.13 -12.94 -5.58
C LEU A 73 5.34 -13.54 -4.18
N ARG A 74 4.70 -12.95 -3.17
CA ARG A 74 4.83 -13.37 -1.77
C ARG A 74 3.63 -12.90 -0.94
N THR A 75 3.10 -13.76 -0.09
CA THR A 75 2.13 -13.40 0.96
C THR A 75 2.82 -13.27 2.32
N TYR A 76 2.30 -12.42 3.18
CA TYR A 76 2.83 -12.17 4.53
C TYR A 76 1.80 -12.62 5.57
N GLU A 77 1.57 -13.93 5.70
CA GLU A 77 0.72 -14.51 6.74
C GLU A 77 1.39 -14.46 8.12
N GLU A 78 0.62 -14.52 9.21
CA GLU A 78 1.19 -14.70 10.56
C GLU A 78 1.53 -16.19 10.75
N GLY A 79 2.81 -16.51 10.98
CA GLY A 79 3.21 -17.83 11.50
C GLY A 79 3.98 -18.76 10.57
N VAL A 80 5.01 -18.27 9.85
CA VAL A 80 6.20 -19.08 9.47
C VAL A 80 7.47 -18.29 9.73
#